data_AF-A0A3P8B867-F1
#
_entry.id   AF-A0A3P8B867-F1
#
_cell.length_a   1.000
_cell.length_b   1.000
_cell.length_c   1.000
_cell.angle_alpha   90.00
_cell.angle_beta   90.00
_cell.angle_gamma   90.00
#
_symmetry.space_group_name_H-M   'P 1'
#
loop_
_entity.id
_entity.type
_entity.pdbx_description
1 polymer ?
#
loop_
_entity_poly.entity_id
_entity_poly.type
_entity_poly.pdbx_seq_one_letter_code
_entity_poly.pdbx_strand_id
1 'polypeptide(L)'
;MNLSDVREDWSYGEYCRRYLDDKPYIPLEYMAAGYKVTFHAEDYESSILYYRDCKGTKGKQSHHTYRPYYVRLREDAVLKNVHLQGSCRLDHSNMLDYLELFLNAYKGAPKFSLTWFVNLAHDSTKHIYRADYELYNFFLKNRDAEAYTGFGVREQRNPFLYVVVPNHLRETKIHKQLMINSQEIVTHHDLHSTFKDILYVRRPTAQLRHYDYSVAHNDNITLKALGQFAVERLAATFDDWNVSSRCEKVSLNNVTAEIYVLPNRNKTIFERNLYDVTFTVAAPALGKFGILILREEKTGRYKMAGNFNRLDKYGKNGDCMDRGSLRKLCTCKK
;
A
#
# COMPACT_ATOMS: atom_id res chain seq x y z
N MET A 1 -7.32 7.39 25.82
CA MET A 1 -6.21 6.69 25.14
C MET A 1 -5.01 7.61 25.15
N ASN A 2 -3.95 7.23 25.87
CA ASN A 2 -2.67 7.94 25.80
C ASN A 2 -1.88 7.26 24.67
N LEU A 3 -2.13 7.67 23.42
CA LEU A 3 -1.40 7.16 22.27
C LEU A 3 0.06 7.64 22.41
N SER A 4 1.01 6.71 22.32
CA SER A 4 2.43 7.08 22.25
C SER A 4 2.64 7.98 21.04
N ASP A 5 3.32 9.10 21.27
CA ASP A 5 3.62 10.07 20.24
C ASP A 5 4.42 9.38 19.11
N VAL A 6 3.84 9.34 17.92
CA VAL A 6 4.50 8.77 16.74
C VAL A 6 5.44 9.85 16.24
N ARG A 7 6.74 9.67 16.52
CA ARG A 7 7.76 10.56 15.97
C ARG A 7 7.75 10.47 14.46
N GLU A 8 7.87 11.61 13.81
CA GLU A 8 8.05 11.70 12.38
C GLU A 8 9.29 10.91 11.96
N ASP A 9 9.17 10.15 10.86
CA ASP A 9 10.34 9.46 10.30
C ASP A 9 11.38 10.49 9.84
N TRP A 10 10.92 11.63 9.28
CA TRP A 10 11.74 12.76 8.87
C TRP A 10 11.20 14.07 9.42
N SER A 11 12.08 14.85 10.00
CA SER A 11 11.81 16.26 10.28
C SER A 11 11.67 17.08 8.99
N TYR A 12 10.98 18.23 9.07
CA TYR A 12 10.92 19.17 7.95
C TYR A 12 12.31 19.57 7.44
N GLY A 13 13.29 19.68 8.33
CA GLY A 13 14.68 19.98 7.96
C GLY A 13 15.31 18.88 7.11
N GLU A 14 15.09 17.61 7.47
CA GLU A 14 15.61 16.46 6.73
C GLU A 14 14.94 16.23 5.39
N TYR A 15 13.65 16.55 5.27
CA TYR A 15 12.93 16.46 4.01
C TYR A 15 13.23 17.65 3.08
N CYS A 16 13.20 18.88 3.61
CA CYS A 16 13.14 20.08 2.78
C CYS A 16 14.50 20.74 2.50
N ARG A 17 15.43 20.74 3.46
CA ARG A 17 16.65 21.58 3.39
C ARG A 17 17.86 20.91 2.74
N ARG A 18 17.75 19.63 2.38
CA ARG A 18 18.80 18.83 1.75
C ARG A 18 18.26 18.07 0.54
N TYR A 19 19.16 17.61 -0.30
CA TYR A 19 18.80 16.74 -1.42
C TYR A 19 18.45 15.33 -0.92
N LEU A 20 17.47 14.70 -1.56
CA LEU A 20 16.88 13.41 -1.20
C LEU A 20 17.41 12.23 -2.04
N ASP A 21 18.47 12.44 -2.82
CA ASP A 21 19.05 11.39 -3.69
C ASP A 21 19.60 10.18 -2.92
N ASP A 22 19.90 10.32 -1.62
CA ASP A 22 20.29 9.23 -0.73
C ASP A 22 19.09 8.43 -0.19
N LYS A 23 17.86 8.86 -0.48
CA LYS A 23 16.63 8.22 0.02
C LYS A 23 16.00 7.31 -1.02
N PRO A 24 15.36 6.20 -0.58
CA PRO A 24 14.62 5.33 -1.48
C PRO A 24 13.47 6.09 -2.15
N TYR A 25 13.46 6.09 -3.47
CA TYR A 25 12.37 6.65 -4.28
C TYR A 25 12.19 5.78 -5.52
N ILE A 26 11.02 5.11 -5.61
CA ILE A 26 10.78 4.05 -6.60
C ILE A 26 11.11 4.47 -8.04
N PRO A 27 10.68 5.64 -8.55
CA PRO A 27 11.04 6.05 -9.91
C PRO A 27 12.55 6.11 -10.17
N LEU A 28 13.33 6.59 -9.20
CA LEU A 28 14.79 6.64 -9.29
C LEU A 28 15.42 5.25 -9.18
N GLU A 29 14.87 4.34 -8.37
CA GLU A 29 15.34 2.94 -8.31
C GLU A 29 15.14 2.24 -9.66
N TYR A 30 13.99 2.43 -10.32
CA TYR A 30 13.73 1.89 -11.66
C TYR A 30 14.68 2.47 -12.71
N MET A 31 14.91 3.79 -12.65
CA MET A 31 15.86 4.47 -13.52
C MET A 31 17.29 3.91 -13.34
N ALA A 32 17.75 3.78 -12.09
CA ALA A 32 19.07 3.27 -11.75
C ALA A 32 19.26 1.80 -12.11
N ALA A 33 18.20 0.99 -12.01
CA ALA A 33 18.25 -0.40 -12.46
C ALA A 33 18.41 -0.51 -13.99
N GLY A 34 18.14 0.52 -14.77
CA GLY A 34 18.23 0.44 -16.25
C GLY A 34 16.91 0.11 -16.92
N TYR A 35 15.78 0.49 -16.31
CA TYR A 35 14.59 0.77 -17.11
C TYR A 35 14.96 1.88 -18.09
N LYS A 36 15.01 1.53 -19.37
CA LYS A 36 15.57 2.39 -20.43
C LYS A 36 14.85 3.73 -20.54
N VAL A 37 13.59 3.79 -20.11
CA VAL A 37 12.79 5.01 -20.17
C VAL A 37 11.87 5.11 -18.98
N THR A 38 11.91 6.25 -18.30
CA THR A 38 11.06 6.56 -17.15
C THR A 38 10.30 7.86 -17.42
N PHE A 39 9.04 7.92 -17.00
CA PHE A 39 8.16 9.08 -17.16
C PHE A 39 7.64 9.55 -15.82
N HIS A 40 7.58 10.87 -15.65
CA HIS A 40 6.99 11.53 -14.49
C HIS A 40 6.04 12.63 -14.94
N ALA A 41 4.83 12.66 -14.38
CA ALA A 41 3.88 13.72 -14.67
C ALA A 41 3.03 14.10 -13.46
N GLU A 42 2.87 15.40 -13.25
CA GLU A 42 2.09 16.02 -12.18
C GLU A 42 1.47 17.31 -12.73
N ASP A 43 0.21 17.59 -12.39
CA ASP A 43 -0.56 18.77 -12.84
C ASP A 43 -0.68 19.87 -11.76
N TYR A 44 0.09 19.80 -10.68
CA TYR A 44 0.06 20.82 -9.64
C TYR A 44 1.40 21.53 -9.46
N GLU A 45 1.37 22.74 -8.91
CA GLU A 45 2.58 23.52 -8.68
C GLU A 45 3.51 22.87 -7.66
N SER A 46 2.94 22.19 -6.67
CA SER A 46 3.69 21.40 -5.70
C SER A 46 3.78 19.94 -6.14
N SER A 47 4.94 19.35 -5.89
CA SER A 47 5.29 17.95 -6.17
C SER A 47 5.59 17.21 -4.87
N ILE A 48 5.54 15.88 -4.90
CA ILE A 48 5.99 15.00 -3.81
C ILE A 48 7.44 15.29 -3.40
N LEU A 49 8.27 15.75 -4.34
CA LEU A 49 9.68 16.05 -4.08
C LEU A 49 10.00 17.55 -4.08
N TYR A 50 9.14 18.37 -4.69
CA TYR A 50 9.32 19.82 -4.79
C TYR A 50 8.11 20.54 -4.21
N TYR A 51 8.16 20.81 -2.91
CA TYR A 51 7.17 21.62 -2.22
C TYR A 51 7.81 22.95 -1.81
N ARG A 52 7.31 24.09 -2.33
CA ARG A 52 7.85 25.44 -2.06
C ARG A 52 9.37 25.54 -2.28
N ASP A 53 10.13 25.71 -1.19
CA ASP A 53 11.58 25.93 -1.18
C ASP A 53 12.37 24.65 -0.88
N CYS A 54 11.71 23.48 -0.93
CA CYS A 54 12.38 22.20 -0.70
C CYS A 54 13.29 21.83 -1.87
N LYS A 55 14.49 21.33 -1.55
CA LYS A 55 15.50 21.00 -2.55
C LYS A 55 15.15 19.80 -3.43
N GLY A 56 14.31 18.88 -2.94
CA GLY A 56 13.96 17.66 -3.66
C GLY A 56 15.17 16.81 -4.01
N THR A 57 15.29 16.41 -5.27
CA THR A 57 16.42 15.62 -5.78
C THR A 57 17.39 16.51 -6.57
N LYS A 58 18.69 16.24 -6.47
CA LYS A 58 19.72 16.91 -7.28
C LYS A 58 19.68 16.42 -8.71
N GLY A 59 19.45 15.12 -8.91
CA GLY A 59 19.31 14.50 -10.22
C GLY A 59 17.92 14.70 -10.85
N LYS A 60 17.83 14.40 -12.15
CA LYS A 60 16.54 14.26 -12.84
C LYS A 60 15.80 13.04 -12.26
N GLN A 61 14.49 13.19 -12.04
CA GLN A 61 13.63 12.13 -11.47
C GLN A 61 13.20 11.09 -12.52
N SER A 62 13.26 11.48 -13.78
CA SER A 62 12.83 10.67 -14.91
C SER A 62 13.53 11.11 -16.20
N HIS A 63 13.51 10.24 -17.20
CA HIS A 63 13.98 10.57 -18.56
C HIS A 63 13.03 11.56 -19.25
N HIS A 64 11.72 11.42 -19.01
CA HIS A 64 10.68 12.29 -19.55
C HIS A 64 9.83 12.89 -18.43
N THR A 65 9.50 14.17 -18.59
CA THR A 65 8.68 14.91 -17.61
C THR A 65 7.62 15.75 -18.30
N TYR A 66 6.40 15.75 -17.75
CA TYR A 66 5.29 16.63 -18.16
C TYR A 66 5.48 18.09 -17.68
N ARG A 67 6.36 18.30 -16.69
CA ARG A 67 6.47 19.57 -15.98
C ARG A 67 6.71 20.81 -16.88
N PRO A 68 7.60 20.77 -17.88
CA PRO A 68 7.82 21.94 -18.75
C PRO A 68 6.56 22.34 -19.53
N TYR A 69 5.77 21.37 -19.97
CA TYR A 69 4.50 21.63 -20.67
C TYR A 69 3.49 22.30 -19.73
N TYR A 70 3.32 21.76 -18.52
CA TYR A 70 2.45 22.35 -17.49
C TYR A 70 2.83 23.81 -17.17
N VAL A 71 4.12 24.10 -17.02
CA VAL A 71 4.62 25.47 -16.76
C VAL A 71 4.27 26.39 -17.93
N ARG A 72 4.56 25.97 -19.18
CA ARG A 72 4.27 26.76 -20.39
C ARG A 72 2.78 27.10 -20.53
N LEU A 73 1.88 26.17 -20.19
CA LEU A 73 0.44 26.42 -20.22
C LEU A 73 0.01 27.52 -19.25
N ARG A 74 0.65 27.62 -18.07
CA ARG A 74 0.29 28.61 -17.05
C ARG A 74 0.82 30.01 -17.32
N GLU A 75 1.93 30.11 -18.05
CA GLU A 75 2.54 31.40 -18.44
C GLU A 75 1.74 32.14 -19.53
N ASP A 76 0.81 31.46 -20.18
CA ASP A 76 0.01 31.98 -21.28
C ASP A 76 -1.47 32.00 -20.94
N ALA A 77 -2.09 33.17 -20.99
CA ALA A 77 -3.50 33.30 -20.70
C ALA A 77 -4.37 32.48 -21.68
N VAL A 78 -3.98 32.42 -22.97
CA VAL A 78 -4.74 31.71 -24.00
C VAL A 78 -4.58 30.21 -23.80
N LEU A 79 -3.34 29.72 -23.65
CA LEU A 79 -3.12 28.28 -23.46
C LEU A 79 -3.71 27.78 -22.15
N LYS A 80 -3.60 28.54 -21.06
CA LYS A 80 -4.24 28.23 -19.77
C LYS A 80 -5.74 28.04 -19.94
N ASN A 81 -6.40 28.98 -20.63
CA ASN A 81 -7.83 28.91 -20.85
C ASN A 81 -8.20 27.68 -21.70
N VAL A 82 -7.49 27.44 -22.79
CA VAL A 82 -7.81 26.33 -23.71
C VAL A 82 -7.52 24.95 -23.10
N HIS A 83 -6.39 24.79 -22.40
CA HIS A 83 -5.90 23.47 -21.97
C HIS A 83 -6.20 23.11 -20.52
N LEU A 84 -6.42 24.10 -19.63
CA LEU A 84 -6.60 23.85 -18.19
C LEU A 84 -8.00 24.23 -17.69
N GLN A 85 -8.64 25.22 -18.31
CA GLN A 85 -9.94 25.77 -17.87
C GLN A 85 -11.06 25.58 -18.89
N GLY A 86 -10.75 25.01 -20.05
CA GLY A 86 -11.67 24.89 -21.17
C GLY A 86 -12.72 23.80 -20.96
N SER A 87 -13.83 23.92 -21.67
CA SER A 87 -14.93 22.93 -21.60
C SER A 87 -14.66 21.67 -22.43
N CYS A 88 -13.81 21.77 -23.46
CA CYS A 88 -13.56 20.67 -24.40
C CYS A 88 -12.39 19.77 -24.00
N ARG A 89 -11.50 20.28 -23.14
CA ARG A 89 -10.28 19.59 -22.76
C ARG A 89 -9.91 19.98 -21.34
N LEU A 90 -9.70 18.97 -20.51
CA LEU A 90 -9.37 19.14 -19.11
C LEU A 90 -7.89 18.87 -18.88
N ASP A 91 -7.41 19.26 -17.71
CA ASP A 91 -6.00 19.14 -17.34
C ASP A 91 -5.49 17.69 -17.43
N HIS A 92 -6.26 16.75 -16.88
CA HIS A 92 -5.95 15.32 -16.92
C HIS A 92 -5.86 14.77 -18.35
N SER A 93 -6.64 15.31 -19.30
CA SER A 93 -6.59 14.93 -20.71
C SER A 93 -5.21 15.19 -21.31
N ASN A 94 -4.55 16.30 -20.94
CA ASN A 94 -3.19 16.59 -21.41
C ASN A 94 -2.16 15.60 -20.87
N MET A 95 -2.27 15.24 -19.60
CA MET A 95 -1.37 14.27 -18.98
C MET A 95 -1.56 12.85 -19.56
N LEU A 96 -2.81 12.44 -19.81
CA LEU A 96 -3.11 11.15 -20.43
C LEU A 96 -2.58 11.05 -21.86
N ASP A 97 -2.74 12.09 -22.68
CA ASP A 97 -2.20 12.11 -24.04
C ASP A 97 -0.66 12.03 -24.04
N TYR A 98 -0.01 12.73 -23.10
CA TYR A 98 1.45 12.68 -23.02
C TYR A 98 1.97 11.35 -22.50
N LEU A 99 1.24 10.74 -21.56
CA LEU A 99 1.49 9.37 -21.14
C LEU A 99 1.31 8.39 -22.30
N GLU A 100 0.29 8.55 -23.13
CA GLU A 100 0.08 7.72 -24.33
C GLU A 100 1.26 7.83 -25.31
N LEU A 101 1.73 9.04 -25.59
CA LEU A 101 2.92 9.27 -26.42
C LEU A 101 4.14 8.54 -25.85
N PHE A 102 4.35 8.60 -24.53
CA PHE A 102 5.42 7.87 -23.86
C PHE A 102 5.28 6.34 -23.97
N LEU A 103 4.07 5.81 -23.77
CA LEU A 103 3.80 4.37 -23.87
C LEU A 103 4.06 3.84 -25.29
N ASN A 104 3.69 4.61 -26.31
CA ASN A 104 3.87 4.27 -27.73
C ASN A 104 5.31 4.45 -28.23
N ALA A 105 6.08 5.35 -27.60
CA ALA A 105 7.50 5.52 -27.87
C ALA A 105 8.30 4.31 -27.36
N TYR A 106 9.56 4.16 -27.79
CA TYR A 106 10.50 3.16 -27.25
C TYR A 106 9.94 1.73 -27.18
N LYS A 107 9.36 1.23 -28.28
CA LYS A 107 8.82 -0.12 -28.37
C LYS A 107 9.88 -1.17 -27.98
N GLY A 108 9.49 -2.18 -27.21
CA GLY A 108 10.38 -3.24 -26.72
C GLY A 108 11.32 -2.85 -25.57
N ALA A 109 11.33 -1.59 -25.15
CA ALA A 109 12.08 -1.15 -23.97
C ALA A 109 11.24 -1.28 -22.69
N PRO A 110 11.82 -1.71 -21.55
CA PRO A 110 11.12 -1.67 -20.27
C PRO A 110 10.89 -0.20 -19.86
N LYS A 111 9.63 0.11 -19.53
CA LYS A 111 9.17 1.45 -19.15
C LYS A 111 8.65 1.47 -17.72
N PHE A 112 8.87 2.59 -17.05
CA PHE A 112 8.23 2.89 -15.76
C PHE A 112 7.63 4.29 -15.82
N SER A 113 6.44 4.46 -15.24
CA SER A 113 5.73 5.73 -15.24
C SER A 113 5.15 6.00 -13.86
N LEU A 114 5.35 7.23 -13.36
CA LEU A 114 4.61 7.77 -12.24
C LEU A 114 3.83 9.01 -12.72
N THR A 115 2.51 8.90 -12.73
CA THR A 115 1.59 9.95 -13.18
C THR A 115 0.64 10.28 -12.03
N TRP A 116 0.65 11.51 -11.54
CA TRP A 116 -0.14 11.95 -10.40
C TRP A 116 -1.09 13.10 -10.79
N PHE A 117 -2.38 12.79 -10.86
CA PHE A 117 -3.45 13.75 -11.12
C PHE A 117 -3.86 14.40 -9.79
N VAL A 118 -3.29 15.55 -9.50
CA VAL A 118 -3.55 16.31 -8.28
C VAL A 118 -4.81 17.14 -8.45
N ASN A 119 -4.91 17.91 -9.54
CA ASN A 119 -6.03 18.86 -9.75
C ASN A 119 -7.41 18.21 -9.82
N LEU A 120 -7.47 16.92 -10.15
CA LEU A 120 -8.72 16.18 -10.22
C LEU A 120 -9.45 16.09 -8.86
N ALA A 121 -8.69 16.08 -7.77
CA ALA A 121 -9.20 15.93 -6.41
C ALA A 121 -8.63 16.96 -5.41
N HIS A 122 -7.83 17.93 -5.88
CA HIS A 122 -7.23 18.96 -5.03
C HIS A 122 -8.33 19.81 -4.37
N ASP A 123 -8.30 19.93 -3.04
CA ASP A 123 -9.30 20.59 -2.18
C ASP A 123 -10.74 20.06 -2.26
N SER A 124 -11.14 19.37 -3.34
CA SER A 124 -12.48 18.88 -3.57
C SER A 124 -12.51 17.64 -4.45
N THR A 125 -13.23 16.62 -4.01
CA THR A 125 -13.52 15.40 -4.78
C THR A 125 -14.75 15.53 -5.69
N LYS A 126 -15.36 16.72 -5.77
CA LYS A 126 -16.61 16.94 -6.53
C LYS A 126 -16.48 16.61 -8.02
N HIS A 127 -15.29 16.76 -8.60
CA HIS A 127 -15.08 16.71 -10.04
C HIS A 127 -14.36 15.45 -10.53
N ILE A 128 -14.11 14.46 -9.65
CA ILE A 128 -13.37 13.24 -10.01
C ILE A 128 -14.05 12.45 -11.14
N TYR A 129 -15.38 12.43 -11.18
CA TYR A 129 -16.17 11.73 -12.21
C TYR A 129 -15.88 12.23 -13.63
N ARG A 130 -15.31 13.43 -13.79
CA ARG A 130 -14.97 13.98 -15.11
C ARG A 130 -13.87 13.18 -15.80
N ALA A 131 -13.02 12.50 -15.03
CA ALA A 131 -11.94 11.67 -15.57
C ALA A 131 -12.37 10.22 -15.83
N ASP A 132 -13.54 9.77 -15.34
CA ASP A 132 -13.95 8.36 -15.39
C ASP A 132 -13.89 7.79 -16.81
N TYR A 133 -14.50 8.49 -17.77
CA TYR A 133 -14.56 8.03 -19.16
C TYR A 133 -13.19 8.05 -19.86
N GLU A 134 -12.39 9.09 -19.61
CA GLU A 134 -11.05 9.21 -20.20
C GLU A 134 -10.08 8.17 -19.61
N LEU A 135 -10.10 7.95 -18.30
CA LEU A 135 -9.30 6.92 -17.65
C LEU A 135 -9.72 5.53 -18.11
N TYR A 136 -11.03 5.25 -18.16
CA TYR A 136 -11.57 4.00 -18.69
C TYR A 136 -11.08 3.75 -20.11
N ASN A 137 -11.23 4.72 -21.01
CA ASN A 137 -10.80 4.60 -22.39
C ASN A 137 -9.29 4.47 -22.52
N PHE A 138 -8.52 5.21 -21.73
CA PHE A 138 -7.07 5.13 -21.72
C PHE A 138 -6.61 3.71 -21.35
N PHE A 139 -7.16 3.13 -20.27
CA PHE A 139 -6.84 1.76 -19.88
C PHE A 139 -7.40 0.73 -20.86
N LEU A 140 -8.61 0.90 -21.40
CA LEU A 140 -9.18 0.06 -22.45
C LEU A 140 -8.33 0.05 -23.73
N LYS A 141 -7.77 1.19 -24.13
CA LYS A 141 -6.91 1.32 -25.30
C LYS A 141 -5.51 0.73 -25.07
N ASN A 142 -4.99 0.87 -23.86
CA ASN A 142 -3.63 0.42 -23.50
C ASN A 142 -3.60 -0.96 -22.82
N ARG A 143 -4.72 -1.68 -22.71
CA ARG A 143 -4.79 -3.05 -22.17
C ARG A 143 -4.86 -4.08 -23.28
N ASP A 144 -4.58 -5.31 -22.88
CA ASP A 144 -4.95 -6.51 -23.63
C ASP A 144 -6.25 -7.22 -23.12
N ALA A 145 -6.97 -6.73 -22.09
CA ALA A 145 -8.42 -6.90 -21.76
C ALA A 145 -8.76 -6.46 -20.29
N GLU A 146 -10.02 -6.15 -19.89
CA GLU A 146 -10.40 -5.75 -18.50
C GLU A 146 -11.29 -6.80 -17.82
N ALA A 147 -11.25 -6.78 -16.49
CA ALA A 147 -12.33 -7.24 -15.63
C ALA A 147 -13.21 -6.05 -15.19
N TYR A 148 -14.53 -6.26 -15.21
CA TYR A 148 -15.59 -5.33 -14.80
C TYR A 148 -15.98 -5.55 -13.33
N THR A 149 -16.25 -4.49 -12.58
CA THR A 149 -16.95 -4.58 -11.28
C THR A 149 -17.93 -3.43 -11.11
N GLY A 150 -19.15 -3.73 -10.66
CA GLY A 150 -20.20 -2.75 -10.42
C GLY A 150 -20.19 -2.11 -9.03
N PHE A 151 -20.49 -0.81 -9.02
CA PHE A 151 -20.94 0.06 -7.92
C PHE A 151 -19.92 0.80 -7.05
N GLY A 152 -19.86 2.12 -7.31
CA GLY A 152 -19.38 3.17 -6.41
C GLY A 152 -20.42 3.56 -5.36
N VAL A 153 -20.03 3.37 -4.10
CA VAL A 153 -20.51 4.00 -2.84
C VAL A 153 -19.43 3.76 -1.75
N ARG A 154 -18.60 2.71 -1.90
CA ARG A 154 -17.49 2.35 -0.99
C ARG A 154 -16.22 3.24 -1.12
N GLU A 155 -16.14 4.12 -2.12
CA GLU A 155 -15.01 5.05 -2.34
C GLU A 155 -14.84 6.11 -1.23
N GLN A 156 -15.78 6.23 -0.29
CA GLN A 156 -15.72 7.25 0.76
C GLN A 156 -14.80 6.92 1.94
N ARG A 157 -14.19 5.71 2.07
CA ARG A 157 -13.47 5.35 3.32
C ARG A 157 -12.12 4.59 3.22
N ASN A 158 -11.57 4.24 2.05
CA ASN A 158 -10.24 3.59 1.96
C ASN A 158 -9.70 3.61 0.52
N PRO A 159 -8.38 3.59 0.27
CA PRO A 159 -7.80 3.86 -1.04
C PRO A 159 -8.21 2.79 -2.05
N PHE A 160 -8.87 3.25 -3.11
CA PHE A 160 -9.18 2.45 -4.29
C PHE A 160 -7.88 2.18 -5.06
N LEU A 161 -7.48 0.91 -5.16
CA LEU A 161 -6.34 0.47 -5.97
C LEU A 161 -6.86 -0.37 -7.13
N TYR A 162 -6.53 0.04 -8.36
CA TYR A 162 -6.86 -0.67 -9.58
C TYR A 162 -5.57 -1.17 -10.26
N VAL A 163 -5.53 -2.45 -10.64
CA VAL A 163 -4.35 -3.09 -11.28
C VAL A 163 -4.79 -3.81 -12.54
N VAL A 164 -4.21 -3.43 -13.69
CA VAL A 164 -4.40 -4.14 -14.96
C VAL A 164 -3.29 -5.15 -15.15
N VAL A 165 -3.64 -6.45 -15.13
CA VAL A 165 -2.67 -7.54 -15.29
C VAL A 165 -2.48 -7.88 -16.78
N PRO A 166 -1.23 -7.93 -17.29
CA PRO A 166 -0.94 -8.37 -18.66
C PRO A 166 -1.54 -9.74 -18.99
N ASN A 167 -2.02 -9.94 -20.22
CA ASN A 167 -2.72 -11.16 -20.62
C ASN A 167 -1.93 -12.44 -20.33
N HIS A 168 -0.64 -12.45 -20.65
CA HIS A 168 0.23 -13.62 -20.45
C HIS A 168 0.47 -13.95 -18.96
N LEU A 169 0.11 -13.07 -18.04
CA LEU A 169 0.20 -13.30 -16.59
C LEU A 169 -1.14 -13.71 -15.97
N ARG A 170 -2.24 -13.66 -16.71
CA ARG A 170 -3.53 -14.13 -16.22
C ARG A 170 -3.50 -15.64 -16.04
N GLU A 171 -4.32 -16.13 -15.12
CA GLU A 171 -4.35 -17.53 -14.66
C GLU A 171 -3.04 -18.09 -14.07
N THR A 172 -1.95 -17.32 -14.07
CA THR A 172 -0.70 -17.68 -13.40
C THR A 172 -0.84 -17.61 -11.87
N LYS A 173 0.15 -18.16 -11.16
CA LYS A 173 0.22 -18.05 -9.69
C LYS A 173 0.16 -16.59 -9.20
N ILE A 174 0.78 -15.65 -9.93
CA ILE A 174 0.77 -14.22 -9.58
C ILE A 174 -0.65 -13.65 -9.70
N HIS A 175 -1.37 -13.96 -10.78
CA HIS A 175 -2.75 -13.51 -10.93
C HIS A 175 -3.65 -14.06 -9.82
N LYS A 176 -3.53 -15.34 -9.49
CA LYS A 176 -4.27 -15.96 -8.39
C LYS A 176 -3.96 -15.29 -7.04
N GLN A 177 -2.68 -14.96 -6.79
CA GLN A 177 -2.29 -14.23 -5.59
C GLN A 177 -2.85 -12.80 -5.56
N LEU A 178 -2.85 -12.09 -6.70
CA LEU A 178 -3.45 -10.76 -6.81
C LEU A 178 -4.96 -10.79 -6.51
N MET A 179 -5.68 -11.82 -6.98
CA MET A 179 -7.10 -12.00 -6.68
C MET A 179 -7.38 -12.32 -5.21
N ILE A 180 -6.46 -12.99 -4.52
CA ILE A 180 -6.54 -13.20 -3.07
C ILE A 180 -6.31 -11.86 -2.35
N ASN A 181 -5.23 -11.15 -2.71
CA ASN A 181 -4.87 -9.85 -2.11
C ASN A 181 -5.96 -8.78 -2.33
N SER A 182 -6.73 -8.87 -3.42
CA SER A 182 -7.84 -7.95 -3.68
C SER A 182 -8.99 -8.06 -2.67
N GLN A 183 -9.02 -9.13 -1.86
CA GLN A 183 -9.97 -9.33 -0.77
C GLN A 183 -9.39 -8.95 0.60
N GLU A 184 -8.14 -8.50 0.63
CA GLU A 184 -7.40 -8.14 1.84
C GLU A 184 -7.18 -6.61 1.91
N ILE A 185 -6.75 -6.13 3.08
CA ILE A 185 -6.36 -4.73 3.24
C ILE A 185 -4.99 -4.53 2.60
N VAL A 186 -4.94 -3.70 1.57
CA VAL A 186 -3.70 -3.27 0.91
C VAL A 186 -3.34 -1.86 1.36
N THR A 187 -2.07 -1.64 1.66
CA THR A 187 -1.50 -0.36 2.06
C THR A 187 -0.51 0.15 1.00
N HIS A 188 -0.10 1.41 1.12
CA HIS A 188 0.96 1.97 0.26
C HIS A 188 2.30 1.21 0.42
N HIS A 189 2.55 0.55 1.55
CA HIS A 189 3.74 -0.27 1.76
C HIS A 189 3.71 -1.56 0.92
N ASP A 190 2.53 -2.12 0.68
CA ASP A 190 2.35 -3.30 -0.18
C ASP A 190 2.59 -2.93 -1.64
N LEU A 191 2.12 -1.75 -2.07
CA LEU A 191 2.40 -1.23 -3.41
C LEU A 191 3.90 -0.96 -3.61
N HIS A 192 4.56 -0.35 -2.62
CA HIS A 192 6.01 -0.16 -2.62
C HIS A 192 6.76 -1.49 -2.72
N SER A 193 6.36 -2.49 -1.94
CA SER A 193 6.96 -3.83 -1.97
C SER A 193 6.74 -4.51 -3.32
N THR A 194 5.55 -4.36 -3.91
CA THR A 194 5.24 -4.87 -5.25
C THR A 194 6.14 -4.24 -6.32
N PHE A 195 6.38 -2.93 -6.26
CA PHE A 195 7.31 -2.28 -7.17
C PHE A 195 8.75 -2.78 -7.00
N LYS A 196 9.19 -3.05 -5.76
CA LYS A 196 10.50 -3.64 -5.52
C LYS A 196 10.60 -5.07 -6.02
N ASP A 197 9.58 -5.89 -5.84
CA ASP A 197 9.53 -7.25 -6.36
C ASP A 197 9.65 -7.28 -7.89
N ILE A 198 8.86 -6.45 -8.59
CA ILE A 198 8.94 -6.30 -10.06
C ILE A 198 10.35 -5.91 -10.49
N LEU A 199 10.99 -4.99 -9.75
CA LEU A 199 12.31 -4.46 -10.10
C LEU A 199 13.44 -5.48 -9.90
N TYR A 200 13.46 -6.14 -8.74
CA TYR A 200 14.62 -6.93 -8.28
C TYR A 200 14.46 -8.43 -8.50
N VAL A 201 13.24 -8.98 -8.48
CA VAL A 201 13.00 -10.42 -8.56
C VAL A 201 12.83 -10.88 -10.01
N ARG A 202 12.43 -9.99 -10.92
CA ARG A 202 12.04 -10.35 -12.29
C ARG A 202 13.14 -10.23 -13.36
N ARG A 203 14.39 -9.95 -12.98
CA ARG A 203 15.52 -9.89 -13.92
C ARG A 203 16.33 -11.20 -13.95
N PRO A 204 16.32 -11.95 -15.06
CA PRO A 204 17.18 -13.11 -15.21
C PRO A 204 18.55 -12.69 -15.76
N THR A 205 19.37 -11.98 -14.97
CA THR A 205 20.84 -11.88 -15.21
C THR A 205 21.53 -11.30 -13.99
N ALA A 206 21.84 -12.16 -13.05
CA ALA A 206 23.01 -12.18 -12.17
C ALA A 206 22.68 -13.26 -11.15
N GLN A 207 23.39 -14.39 -11.23
CA GLN A 207 23.44 -15.50 -10.28
C GLN A 207 22.32 -15.49 -9.22
N LEU A 208 21.39 -16.43 -9.39
CA LEU A 208 20.48 -16.91 -8.35
C LEU A 208 21.19 -16.91 -6.98
N ARG A 209 20.98 -15.86 -6.20
CA ARG A 209 20.62 -16.09 -4.81
C ARG A 209 19.14 -16.37 -4.91
N HIS A 210 18.77 -17.65 -4.84
CA HIS A 210 17.46 -17.98 -4.30
C HIS A 210 17.32 -17.11 -3.05
N TYR A 211 16.46 -16.08 -3.13
CA TYR A 211 15.96 -15.45 -1.94
C TYR A 211 15.00 -16.48 -1.37
N ASP A 212 15.58 -17.40 -0.61
CA ASP A 212 14.79 -18.25 0.26
C ASP A 212 14.08 -17.30 1.22
N TYR A 213 12.78 -17.10 0.98
CA TYR A 213 11.85 -16.91 2.08
C TYR A 213 12.04 -18.16 2.95
N SER A 214 12.96 -18.09 3.90
CA SER A 214 13.01 -19.08 4.94
C SER A 214 11.77 -18.84 5.79
N VAL A 215 10.70 -19.57 5.49
CA VAL A 215 9.67 -19.85 6.48
C VAL A 215 10.41 -20.59 7.59
N ALA A 216 10.89 -19.86 8.59
CA ALA A 216 11.38 -20.48 9.79
C ALA A 216 10.21 -21.28 10.35
N HIS A 217 10.32 -22.61 10.33
CA HIS A 217 9.39 -23.45 11.06
C HIS A 217 9.55 -23.11 12.53
N ASN A 218 8.59 -22.32 13.04
CA ASN A 218 8.49 -22.04 14.44
C ASN A 218 8.27 -23.38 15.17
N ASP A 219 9.05 -23.62 16.22
CA ASP A 219 8.79 -24.76 17.07
C ASP A 219 7.38 -24.64 17.68
N ASN A 220 6.76 -25.79 17.96
CA ASN A 220 5.37 -25.84 18.42
C ASN A 220 5.16 -25.07 19.75
N ILE A 221 6.24 -24.92 20.53
CA ILE A 221 6.28 -24.16 21.78
C ILE A 221 6.11 -22.66 21.51
N THR A 222 6.89 -22.09 20.57
CA THR A 222 6.80 -20.67 20.22
C THR A 222 5.45 -20.32 19.59
N LEU A 223 4.93 -21.18 18.71
CA LEU A 223 3.60 -20.99 18.11
C LEU A 223 2.51 -20.90 19.18
N LYS A 224 2.50 -21.84 20.13
CA LYS A 224 1.52 -21.85 21.23
C LYS A 224 1.65 -20.61 22.13
N ALA A 225 2.88 -20.18 22.43
CA ALA A 225 3.12 -18.98 23.22
C ALA A 225 2.62 -17.70 22.51
N LEU A 226 2.86 -17.58 21.20
CA LEU A 226 2.37 -16.47 20.38
C LEU A 226 0.84 -16.43 20.33
N GLY A 227 0.20 -17.59 20.08
CA GLY A 227 -1.25 -17.70 20.06
C GLY A 227 -1.88 -17.36 21.41
N GLN A 228 -1.27 -17.83 22.50
CA GLN A 228 -1.74 -17.54 23.86
C GLN A 228 -1.65 -16.05 24.17
N PHE A 229 -0.51 -15.43 23.86
CA PHE A 229 -0.33 -13.98 24.00
C PHE A 229 -1.35 -13.19 23.18
N ALA A 230 -1.63 -13.62 21.94
CA ALA A 230 -2.61 -12.97 21.07
C ALA A 230 -4.03 -13.03 21.66
N VAL A 231 -4.47 -14.19 22.18
CA VAL A 231 -5.79 -14.34 22.80
C VAL A 231 -5.91 -13.53 24.09
N GLU A 232 -4.88 -13.52 24.93
CA GLU A 232 -4.85 -12.71 26.15
C GLU A 232 -4.98 -11.22 25.85
N ARG A 233 -4.31 -10.74 24.80
CA ARG A 233 -4.42 -9.35 24.36
C ARG A 233 -5.78 -9.02 23.73
N LEU A 234 -6.39 -9.98 23.03
CA LEU A 234 -7.76 -9.82 22.53
C LEU A 234 -8.75 -9.72 23.68
N ALA A 235 -8.63 -10.56 24.71
CA ALA A 235 -9.44 -10.49 25.92
C ALA A 235 -9.24 -9.15 26.66
N ALA A 236 -7.99 -8.74 26.87
CA ALA A 236 -7.66 -7.46 27.51
C ALA A 236 -8.23 -6.26 26.74
N THR A 237 -8.32 -6.35 25.40
CA THR A 237 -9.00 -5.31 24.61
C THR A 237 -10.45 -5.16 25.05
N PHE A 238 -11.17 -6.25 25.32
CA PHE A 238 -12.55 -6.14 25.80
C PHE A 238 -12.65 -5.54 27.20
N ASP A 239 -11.66 -5.81 28.07
CA ASP A 239 -11.60 -5.25 29.42
C ASP A 239 -11.30 -3.74 29.38
N ASP A 240 -10.31 -3.33 28.58
CA ASP A 240 -9.91 -1.92 28.40
C ASP A 240 -11.06 -1.05 27.88
N TRP A 241 -11.94 -1.63 27.06
CA TRP A 241 -13.14 -0.99 26.53
C TRP A 241 -14.39 -1.19 27.39
N ASN A 242 -14.29 -1.89 28.52
CA ASN A 242 -15.38 -2.22 29.44
C ASN A 242 -16.56 -2.93 28.76
N VAL A 243 -16.27 -3.87 27.84
CA VAL A 243 -17.27 -4.63 27.07
C VAL A 243 -17.21 -6.14 27.31
N SER A 244 -16.33 -6.63 28.18
CA SER A 244 -16.18 -8.07 28.49
C SER A 244 -17.45 -8.74 29.02
N SER A 245 -18.37 -7.97 29.62
CA SER A 245 -19.68 -8.49 30.03
C SER A 245 -20.54 -8.89 28.83
N ARG A 246 -20.40 -8.21 27.68
CA ARG A 246 -21.21 -8.38 26.47
C ARG A 246 -20.60 -9.37 25.47
N CYS A 247 -19.29 -9.61 25.53
CA CYS A 247 -18.58 -10.47 24.59
C CYS A 247 -18.29 -11.86 25.17
N GLU A 248 -18.51 -12.89 24.37
CA GLU A 248 -18.14 -14.27 24.69
C GLU A 248 -16.65 -14.39 25.05
N LYS A 249 -16.34 -15.31 25.96
CA LYS A 249 -14.96 -15.53 26.41
C LYS A 249 -14.11 -16.09 25.28
N VAL A 250 -12.98 -15.46 25.00
CA VAL A 250 -12.03 -15.91 23.98
C VAL A 250 -11.04 -16.93 24.56
N SER A 251 -10.80 -18.00 23.81
CA SER A 251 -9.78 -19.02 24.13
C SER A 251 -9.14 -19.52 22.83
N LEU A 252 -7.84 -19.85 22.87
CA LEU A 252 -7.10 -20.27 21.70
C LEU A 252 -7.58 -21.64 21.21
N ASN A 253 -7.85 -21.77 19.92
CA ASN A 253 -8.13 -23.06 19.26
C ASN A 253 -6.94 -23.51 18.40
N ASN A 254 -6.54 -22.71 17.41
CA ASN A 254 -5.41 -23.01 16.54
C ASN A 254 -4.57 -21.75 16.28
N VAL A 255 -3.29 -21.91 15.94
CA VAL A 255 -2.36 -20.82 15.65
C VAL A 255 -1.35 -21.22 14.59
N THR A 256 -1.09 -20.27 13.69
CA THR A 256 0.00 -20.31 12.71
C THR A 256 0.75 -18.99 12.79
N ALA A 257 2.07 -19.01 12.65
CA ALA A 257 2.83 -17.77 12.58
C ALA A 257 4.02 -17.85 11.62
N GLU A 258 4.29 -16.74 10.96
CA GLU A 258 5.41 -16.53 10.04
C GLU A 258 6.31 -15.42 10.58
N ILE A 259 7.64 -15.52 10.37
CA ILE A 259 8.59 -14.49 10.81
C ILE A 259 8.90 -13.56 9.64
N TYR A 260 8.78 -12.26 9.85
CA TYR A 260 9.29 -11.25 8.93
C TYR A 260 10.82 -11.10 9.11
N VAL A 261 11.58 -11.56 8.12
CA VAL A 261 13.04 -11.36 8.07
C VAL A 261 13.34 -10.13 7.21
N LEU A 262 13.72 -9.02 7.84
CA LEU A 262 14.10 -7.79 7.12
C LEU A 262 15.49 -7.95 6.46
N PRO A 263 15.64 -7.70 5.15
CA PRO A 263 16.92 -7.83 4.45
C PRO A 263 17.79 -6.59 4.70
N ASN A 264 18.51 -6.57 5.82
CA ASN A 264 19.80 -5.91 6.03
C ASN A 264 20.19 -5.99 7.52
N ARG A 265 21.09 -6.92 7.85
CA ARG A 265 21.88 -6.85 9.08
C ARG A 265 23.35 -6.73 8.71
N ASN A 266 23.86 -5.50 8.62
CA ASN A 266 25.04 -5.25 9.43
C ASN A 266 24.62 -5.56 10.87
N LYS A 267 25.05 -6.73 11.35
CA LYS A 267 24.76 -7.22 12.70
C LYS A 267 25.25 -6.21 13.71
N THR A 268 24.40 -5.28 14.16
CA THR A 268 24.65 -4.58 15.42
C THR A 268 23.44 -4.04 16.20
N ILE A 269 22.20 -3.88 15.70
CA ILE A 269 21.22 -3.06 16.50
C ILE A 269 19.77 -3.60 16.68
N PHE A 270 19.23 -4.54 15.90
CA PHE A 270 17.82 -4.97 16.10
C PHE A 270 17.65 -6.45 16.46
N GLU A 271 17.78 -6.77 17.75
CA GLU A 271 17.45 -8.06 18.41
C GLU A 271 15.93 -8.26 18.60
N ARG A 272 15.14 -8.02 17.56
CA ARG A 272 13.68 -8.14 17.60
C ARG A 272 13.20 -8.97 16.43
N ASN A 273 12.41 -10.00 16.72
CA ASN A 273 11.76 -10.85 15.74
C ASN A 273 10.29 -10.44 15.62
N LEU A 274 9.84 -10.12 14.41
CA LEU A 274 8.46 -9.73 14.12
C LEU A 274 7.72 -10.94 13.54
N TYR A 275 6.63 -11.33 14.17
CA TYR A 275 5.80 -12.47 13.79
C TYR A 275 4.48 -11.98 13.22
N ASP A 276 4.10 -12.48 12.04
CA ASP A 276 2.71 -12.47 11.58
C ASP A 276 1.98 -13.64 12.22
N VAL A 277 1.02 -13.38 13.10
CA VAL A 277 0.33 -14.43 13.86
C VAL A 277 -1.12 -14.46 13.43
N THR A 278 -1.53 -15.59 12.85
CA THR A 278 -2.92 -15.91 12.57
C THR A 278 -3.39 -16.96 13.57
N PHE A 279 -4.49 -16.69 14.28
CA PHE A 279 -5.05 -17.62 15.25
C PHE A 279 -6.56 -17.72 15.15
N THR A 280 -7.11 -18.85 15.60
CA THR A 280 -8.54 -19.06 15.73
C THR A 280 -8.95 -19.15 17.18
N VAL A 281 -10.14 -18.64 17.48
CA VAL A 281 -10.76 -18.66 18.80
C VAL A 281 -11.77 -19.81 18.87
N ALA A 282 -11.77 -20.54 19.98
CA ALA A 282 -12.70 -21.66 20.19
C ALA A 282 -14.15 -21.17 20.39
N ALA A 283 -15.10 -22.10 20.26
CA ALA A 283 -16.49 -21.83 20.64
C ALA A 283 -16.59 -21.46 22.14
N PRO A 284 -17.52 -20.58 22.55
CA PRO A 284 -18.60 -19.99 21.75
C PRO A 284 -18.19 -18.71 20.99
N ALA A 285 -17.07 -18.07 21.34
CA ALA A 285 -16.67 -16.79 20.76
C ALA A 285 -16.41 -16.91 19.25
N LEU A 286 -15.68 -17.94 18.81
CA LEU A 286 -15.36 -18.21 17.41
C LEU A 286 -14.65 -17.06 16.67
N GLY A 287 -13.83 -17.43 15.70
CA GLY A 287 -13.27 -16.48 14.75
C GLY A 287 -11.83 -16.68 14.42
N LYS A 288 -11.42 -16.09 13.30
CA LYS A 288 -10.06 -16.12 12.78
C LYS A 288 -9.51 -14.70 12.78
N PHE A 289 -8.38 -14.52 13.43
CA PHE A 289 -7.77 -13.22 13.65
C PHE A 289 -6.31 -13.20 13.22
N GLY A 290 -5.86 -12.06 12.72
CA GLY A 290 -4.46 -11.76 12.41
C GLY A 290 -3.94 -10.63 13.30
N ILE A 291 -2.70 -10.76 13.77
CA ILE A 291 -2.00 -9.75 14.58
C ILE A 291 -0.49 -9.85 14.39
N LEU A 292 0.19 -8.70 14.35
CA LEU A 292 1.65 -8.65 14.37
C LEU A 292 2.17 -8.65 15.81
N ILE A 293 3.11 -9.55 16.12
CA ILE A 293 3.72 -9.69 17.44
C ILE A 293 5.24 -9.52 17.34
N LEU A 294 5.80 -8.60 18.12
CA LEU A 294 7.24 -8.46 18.30
C LEU A 294 7.70 -9.30 19.48
N ARG A 295 8.78 -10.07 19.30
CA ARG A 295 9.53 -10.75 20.37
C ARG A 295 10.91 -10.12 20.52
N GLU A 296 11.22 -9.64 21.71
CA GLU A 296 12.57 -9.18 22.05
C GLU A 296 13.47 -10.37 22.37
N GLU A 297 14.63 -10.53 21.70
CA GLU A 297 15.50 -11.70 21.92
C GLU A 297 16.13 -11.72 23.31
N LYS A 298 16.57 -10.55 23.82
CA LYS A 298 17.19 -10.43 25.15
C LYS A 298 16.28 -10.79 26.31
N THR A 299 15.00 -10.42 26.24
CA THR A 299 14.06 -10.53 27.35
C THR A 299 13.02 -11.64 27.14
N GLY A 300 12.89 -12.14 25.91
CA GLY A 300 11.83 -13.06 25.51
C GLY A 300 10.42 -12.45 25.53
N ARG A 301 10.29 -11.14 25.77
CA ARG A 301 8.99 -10.48 25.94
C ARG A 301 8.29 -10.27 24.60
N TYR A 302 6.98 -10.53 24.61
CA TYR A 302 6.08 -10.27 23.49
C TYR A 302 5.41 -8.89 23.61
N LYS A 303 5.28 -8.19 22.48
CA LYS A 303 4.59 -6.91 22.35
C LYS A 303 3.72 -6.90 21.11
N MET A 304 2.55 -6.27 21.17
CA MET A 304 1.74 -6.05 19.97
C MET A 304 2.41 -5.03 19.06
N ALA A 305 2.42 -5.30 17.76
CA ALA A 305 2.93 -4.43 16.71
C ALA A 305 1.84 -4.06 15.70
N GLY A 306 0.62 -3.87 16.20
CA GLY A 306 -0.55 -3.57 15.38
C GLY A 306 -1.86 -3.78 16.14
N ASN A 307 -2.97 -3.70 15.41
CA ASN A 307 -4.31 -3.99 15.90
C ASN A 307 -4.82 -5.34 15.39
N PHE A 308 -5.77 -5.94 16.09
CA PHE A 308 -6.41 -7.18 15.63
C PHE A 308 -7.20 -6.96 14.33
N ASN A 309 -6.96 -7.84 13.38
CA ASN A 309 -7.71 -7.95 12.13
C ASN A 309 -8.57 -9.21 12.17
N ARG A 310 -9.86 -9.07 11.84
CA ARG A 310 -10.77 -10.20 11.69
C ARG A 310 -10.64 -10.70 10.24
N LEU A 311 -10.23 -11.95 10.06
CA LEU A 311 -9.91 -12.55 8.76
C LEU A 311 -11.05 -13.39 8.18
N ASP A 312 -12.07 -13.71 8.98
CA ASP A 312 -13.28 -14.42 8.56
C ASP A 312 -14.55 -13.56 8.69
N LYS A 313 -15.61 -13.95 7.98
CA LYS A 313 -16.91 -13.28 8.07
C LYS A 313 -17.52 -13.49 9.47
N TYR A 314 -17.94 -12.41 10.13
CA TYR A 314 -18.50 -12.44 11.48
C TYR A 314 -20.01 -12.15 11.54
N GLY A 315 -20.63 -11.78 10.41
CA GLY A 315 -22.09 -11.60 10.31
C GLY A 315 -22.67 -10.65 11.37
N LYS A 316 -23.70 -11.13 12.08
CA LYS A 316 -24.37 -10.40 13.18
C LYS A 316 -23.75 -10.64 14.55
N ASN A 317 -22.64 -11.38 14.63
CA ASN A 317 -22.09 -11.81 15.91
C ASN A 317 -21.63 -10.64 16.78
N GLY A 318 -21.28 -9.48 16.22
CA GLY A 318 -20.84 -8.31 16.99
C GLY A 318 -21.90 -7.22 17.14
N ASP A 319 -23.17 -7.48 16.84
CA ASP A 319 -24.22 -6.45 16.73
C ASP A 319 -24.54 -5.72 18.05
N CYS A 320 -24.18 -6.32 19.19
CA CYS A 320 -24.21 -5.64 20.48
C CYS A 320 -23.14 -4.53 20.61
N MET A 321 -22.21 -4.37 19.68
CA MET A 321 -21.20 -3.31 19.74
C MET A 321 -21.58 -2.12 18.86
N ASP A 322 -21.71 -0.94 19.48
CA ASP A 322 -21.99 0.31 18.76
C ASP A 322 -20.76 0.79 17.95
N ARG A 323 -19.55 0.45 18.41
CA ARG A 323 -18.30 0.79 17.72
C ARG A 323 -17.93 -0.26 16.69
N GLY A 324 -17.78 0.16 15.44
CA GLY A 324 -17.37 -0.71 14.34
C GLY A 324 -16.04 -1.45 14.57
N SER A 325 -15.09 -0.84 15.28
CA SER A 325 -13.81 -1.47 15.62
C SER A 325 -13.94 -2.66 16.58
N LEU A 326 -14.93 -2.64 17.48
CA LEU A 326 -15.23 -3.73 18.41
C LEU A 326 -16.21 -4.74 17.82
N ARG A 327 -17.11 -4.28 16.93
CA ARG A 327 -18.07 -5.14 16.23
C ARG A 327 -17.42 -6.23 15.39
N LYS A 328 -16.21 -5.99 14.86
CA LYS A 328 -15.44 -7.03 14.15
C LYS A 328 -14.70 -8.01 15.08
N LEU A 329 -14.54 -7.68 16.36
CA LEU A 329 -13.73 -8.47 17.31
C LEU A 329 -14.60 -9.29 18.26
N CYS A 330 -15.69 -8.71 18.75
CA CYS A 330 -16.59 -9.28 19.73
C CYS A 330 -17.61 -10.22 19.08
N THR A 331 -17.79 -11.39 19.69
CA THR A 331 -19.01 -12.19 19.52
C THR A 331 -19.88 -11.97 20.74
N CYS A 332 -21.09 -11.49 20.53
CA CYS A 332 -22.04 -11.13 21.57
C CYS A 332 -22.53 -12.38 22.29
N LYS A 333 -22.57 -12.29 23.62
CA LYS A 333 -23.28 -13.27 24.43
C LYS A 333 -24.75 -13.26 24.06
N LYS A 334 -25.35 -14.45 24.03
CA LYS A 334 -26.78 -14.61 23.80
C LYS A 334 -27.59 -14.25 25.03
#